data_AF-A0A968AA69-F1
#
_entry.id   AF-A0A968AA69-F1
#
_cell.length_a   1.000
_cell.length_b   1.000
_cell.length_c   1.000
_cell.angle_alpha   90.00
_cell.angle_beta   90.00
_cell.angle_gamma   90.00
#
_symmetry.space_group_name_H-M   'P 1'
#
loop_
_entity.id
_entity.type
_entity.pdbx_description
1 polymer ?
#
loop_
_entity_poly.entity_id
_entity_poly.type
_entity_poly.pdbx_seq_one_letter_code
_entity_poly.pdbx_strand_id
1 'polypeptide(L)'
;MSIRGKSGALYWKSAVSLFIALTILPSLASSEEIYKFERIWPTLQQPWYFHETFGVGISRQGFVYLADQYGNCIHKFTLDGQFVTSWGSTGSGDGEFSFPQGVAVDADGYVYVADRNNYRIQKFSSDGQ
;
A
#
# COMPACT_ATOMS: atom_id res chain seq x y z
N MET A 1 53.92 62.38 -37.57
CA MET A 1 53.97 61.16 -36.73
C MET A 1 52.71 60.33 -37.05
N SER A 2 52.84 59.00 -37.14
CA SER A 2 51.84 57.99 -37.60
C SER A 2 51.76 57.84 -39.14
N ILE A 3 52.41 56.88 -39.82
CA ILE A 3 52.46 55.39 -39.81
C ILE A 3 51.38 54.73 -40.71
N ARG A 4 51.87 53.88 -41.61
CA ARG A 4 51.22 53.07 -42.67
C ARG A 4 50.24 52.00 -42.17
N GLY A 5 49.33 51.55 -43.06
CA GLY A 5 49.31 50.14 -43.49
C GLY A 5 47.98 49.35 -43.54
N LYS A 6 47.68 48.84 -44.75
CA LYS A 6 47.15 47.48 -45.13
C LYS A 6 45.68 47.16 -44.77
N SER A 7 44.77 46.92 -45.72
CA SER A 7 44.62 45.84 -46.74
C SER A 7 44.15 44.48 -46.20
N GLY A 8 42.90 44.13 -46.52
CA GLY A 8 42.47 42.79 -46.95
C GLY A 8 42.04 41.78 -45.88
N ALA A 9 40.76 41.38 -45.90
CA ALA A 9 40.34 39.99 -45.73
C ALA A 9 38.94 39.78 -46.34
N LEU A 10 38.89 38.85 -47.29
CA LEU A 10 37.79 38.44 -48.14
C LEU A 10 37.10 37.24 -47.48
N TYR A 11 35.79 37.28 -47.23
CA TYR A 11 35.03 36.15 -46.68
C TYR A 11 34.47 35.28 -47.80
N TRP A 12 35.03 34.09 -48.04
CA TRP A 12 34.50 33.08 -48.97
C TRP A 12 34.09 31.79 -48.25
N LYS A 13 32.81 31.45 -48.46
CA LYS A 13 32.09 30.15 -48.45
C LYS A 13 32.84 28.88 -48.02
N SER A 14 32.22 28.14 -47.10
CA SER A 14 32.13 26.67 -47.14
C SER A 14 30.80 26.21 -46.56
N ALA A 15 30.01 25.51 -47.37
CA ALA A 15 28.84 24.76 -46.97
C ALA A 15 29.27 23.45 -46.30
N VAL A 16 28.56 23.01 -45.26
CA VAL A 16 28.56 21.61 -44.80
C VAL A 16 27.13 21.18 -44.50
N SER A 17 26.84 19.97 -44.94
CA SER A 17 25.56 19.35 -45.19
C SER A 17 24.71 18.97 -43.95
N LEU A 18 23.43 18.84 -44.25
CA LEU A 18 22.33 18.13 -43.59
C LEU A 18 22.72 17.07 -42.53
N PHE A 19 22.20 17.23 -41.31
CA PHE A 19 21.93 16.11 -40.40
C PHE A 19 20.43 16.10 -40.08
N ILE A 20 19.78 14.98 -40.41
CA ILE A 20 18.42 14.66 -40.02
C ILE A 20 18.42 14.46 -38.51
N ALA A 21 17.87 15.41 -37.76
CA ALA A 21 17.44 15.15 -36.39
C ALA A 21 15.96 14.78 -36.44
N LEU A 22 15.70 13.49 -36.66
CA LEU A 22 14.45 12.83 -36.28
C LEU A 22 14.29 13.03 -34.78
N THR A 23 13.67 14.13 -34.33
CA THR A 23 13.26 14.22 -32.93
C THR A 23 11.97 13.45 -32.80
N ILE A 24 12.13 12.37 -32.07
CA ILE A 24 11.18 11.29 -31.85
C ILE A 24 9.85 11.89 -31.36
N LEU A 25 8.79 11.32 -31.91
CA LEU A 25 7.38 11.44 -31.53
C LEU A 25 7.20 11.58 -30.00
N PRO A 26 6.12 12.26 -29.54
CA PRO A 26 5.78 12.37 -28.12
C PRO A 26 5.92 10.99 -27.47
N SER A 27 6.57 10.99 -26.30
CA SER A 27 6.92 9.82 -25.49
C SER A 27 5.95 8.67 -25.74
N LEU A 28 6.48 7.54 -26.21
CA LEU A 28 5.78 6.26 -26.17
C LEU A 28 4.98 6.22 -24.88
N ALA A 29 3.66 6.19 -25.02
CA ALA A 29 2.73 6.13 -23.92
C ALA A 29 3.29 5.17 -22.89
N SER A 30 3.51 5.66 -21.66
CA SER A 30 3.82 4.76 -20.54
C SER A 30 2.72 3.72 -20.54
N SER A 31 3.10 2.46 -20.82
CA SER A 31 2.16 1.35 -20.77
C SER A 31 1.46 1.38 -19.43
N GLU A 32 0.13 1.37 -19.45
CA GLU A 32 -0.71 1.39 -18.26
C GLU A 32 -0.25 0.32 -17.28
N GLU A 33 0.10 0.68 -16.04
CA GLU A 33 0.29 -0.31 -14.98
C GLU A 33 -1.10 -0.89 -14.68
N ILE A 34 -1.44 -2.02 -15.31
CA ILE A 34 -2.74 -2.68 -15.12
C ILE A 34 -2.84 -3.31 -13.72
N TYR A 35 -1.71 -3.55 -13.05
CA TYR A 35 -1.63 -3.97 -11.65
C TYR A 35 -0.19 -3.84 -11.13
N LYS A 36 -0.02 -3.29 -9.93
CA LYS A 36 1.25 -3.27 -9.19
C LYS A 36 1.05 -3.85 -7.80
N PHE A 37 1.59 -5.04 -7.57
CA PHE A 37 1.68 -5.59 -6.22
C PHE A 37 2.54 -4.66 -5.36
N GLU A 38 1.99 -4.17 -4.25
CA GLU A 38 2.73 -3.27 -3.36
C GLU A 38 3.57 -4.07 -2.34
N ARG A 39 2.92 -4.92 -1.53
CA ARG A 39 3.57 -5.71 -0.49
C ARG A 39 2.64 -6.81 0.06
N ILE A 40 3.23 -7.73 0.82
CA ILE A 40 2.54 -8.76 1.61
C ILE A 40 2.92 -8.59 3.08
N TRP A 41 1.98 -8.87 3.98
CA TRP A 41 2.23 -8.94 5.42
C TRP A 41 1.80 -10.29 6.00
N PRO A 42 2.49 -10.76 7.06
CA PRO A 42 3.72 -10.20 7.63
C PRO A 42 4.96 -10.46 6.76
N THR A 43 6.02 -9.66 6.91
CA THR A 43 7.29 -9.79 6.15
C THR A 43 8.41 -10.52 6.91
N LEU A 44 8.18 -10.98 8.14
CA LEU A 44 9.19 -11.67 8.95
C LEU A 44 9.31 -13.16 8.57
N GLN A 45 10.54 -13.68 8.53
CA GLN A 45 10.80 -15.13 8.60
C GLN A 45 10.56 -15.60 10.06
N GLN A 46 9.79 -16.70 10.25
CA GLN A 46 9.54 -17.50 11.48
C GLN A 46 8.25 -17.18 12.29
N PRO A 47 7.79 -18.09 13.18
CA PRO A 47 6.85 -19.19 12.95
C PRO A 47 5.43 -18.84 13.42
N TRP A 48 4.90 -17.68 13.03
CA TRP A 48 3.49 -17.35 13.27
C TRP A 48 2.78 -17.28 11.93
N TYR A 49 2.18 -18.42 11.55
CA TYR A 49 1.19 -18.42 10.49
C TYR A 49 -0.06 -17.80 11.09
N PHE A 50 -0.64 -16.79 10.45
CA PHE A 50 -2.08 -16.60 10.59
C PHE A 50 -2.71 -17.96 10.43
N HIS A 51 -3.46 -18.42 11.43
CA HIS A 51 -3.89 -19.80 11.43
C HIS A 51 -4.94 -20.04 10.34
N GLU A 52 -5.71 -19.00 9.99
CA GLU A 52 -6.38 -18.79 8.69
C GLU A 52 -6.92 -17.35 8.68
N THR A 53 -6.42 -16.46 7.82
CA THR A 53 -6.96 -15.10 7.70
C THR A 53 -8.25 -15.14 6.89
N PHE A 54 -9.32 -14.53 7.39
CA PHE A 54 -10.59 -14.51 6.65
C PHE A 54 -11.01 -13.11 6.22
N GLY A 55 -11.54 -12.31 7.15
CA GLY A 55 -12.02 -10.96 6.90
C GLY A 55 -11.04 -9.89 7.38
N VAL A 56 -11.02 -8.77 6.65
CA VAL A 56 -10.26 -7.57 7.00
C VAL A 56 -11.17 -6.35 6.98
N GLY A 57 -11.01 -5.47 7.96
CA GLY A 57 -11.65 -4.16 8.03
C GLY A 57 -10.60 -3.07 8.20
N ILE A 58 -10.81 -1.90 7.59
CA ILE A 58 -9.89 -0.76 7.70
C ILE A 58 -10.64 0.43 8.28
N SER A 59 -10.08 1.05 9.32
CA SER A 59 -10.65 2.26 9.91
C SER A 59 -10.26 3.52 9.14
N ARG A 60 -11.02 4.61 9.32
CA ARG A 60 -10.69 5.93 8.76
C ARG A 60 -9.36 6.48 9.27
N GLN A 61 -8.93 6.05 10.46
CA GLN A 61 -7.65 6.45 11.06
C GLN A 61 -6.46 5.66 10.50
N GLY A 62 -6.69 4.69 9.60
CA GLY A 62 -5.62 3.91 8.98
C GLY A 62 -5.13 2.75 9.85
N PHE A 63 -6.04 2.11 10.58
CA PHE A 63 -5.77 0.81 11.20
C PHE A 63 -6.42 -0.30 10.41
N VAL A 64 -5.71 -1.42 10.29
CA VAL A 64 -6.18 -2.65 9.64
C VAL A 64 -6.51 -3.66 10.73
N TYR A 65 -7.71 -4.21 10.69
CA TYR A 65 -8.22 -5.21 11.63
C TYR A 65 -8.47 -6.50 10.89
N LEU A 66 -7.93 -7.60 11.40
CA LEU A 66 -7.94 -8.89 10.75
C LEU A 66 -8.51 -9.95 11.70
N ALA A 67 -9.46 -10.75 11.22
CA ALA A 67 -9.93 -11.93 11.95
C ALA A 67 -8.99 -13.12 11.70
N ASP A 68 -8.41 -13.65 12.77
CA ASP A 68 -7.67 -14.91 12.78
C ASP A 68 -8.60 -16.02 13.28
N GLN A 69 -9.14 -16.78 12.33
CA GLN A 69 -10.26 -17.68 12.58
C GLN A 69 -9.91 -18.81 13.54
N TYR A 70 -8.77 -19.46 13.36
CA TYR A 70 -8.31 -20.53 14.24
C TYR A 70 -7.60 -19.99 15.48
N GLY A 71 -6.98 -18.80 15.40
CA GLY A 71 -6.49 -18.09 16.57
C GLY A 71 -7.61 -17.64 17.52
N ASN A 72 -8.85 -17.57 17.04
CA ASN A 72 -10.02 -17.04 17.75
C ASN A 72 -9.75 -15.65 18.33
N CYS A 73 -9.09 -14.80 17.53
CA CYS A 73 -8.70 -13.46 17.93
C CYS A 73 -8.76 -12.49 16.75
N ILE A 74 -8.78 -11.20 17.06
CA ILE A 74 -8.63 -10.10 16.11
C ILE A 74 -7.25 -9.49 16.28
N HIS A 75 -6.55 -9.28 15.17
CA HIS A 75 -5.29 -8.56 15.13
C HIS A 75 -5.50 -7.16 14.57
N LYS A 76 -4.85 -6.16 15.18
CA LYS A 76 -4.81 -4.77 14.72
C LYS A 76 -3.41 -4.44 14.24
N PHE A 77 -3.33 -3.80 13.07
CA PHE A 77 -2.10 -3.35 12.44
C PHE A 77 -2.21 -1.88 12.02
N THR A 78 -1.07 -1.23 11.82
CA THR A 78 -1.00 0.02 11.05
C THR A 78 -1.15 -0.27 9.55
N LEU A 79 -1.42 0.77 8.74
CA LEU A 79 -1.39 0.69 7.27
C LEU A 79 -0.03 0.33 6.67
N ASP A 80 1.04 0.28 7.46
CA ASP A 80 2.35 -0.21 7.01
C ASP A 80 2.61 -1.67 7.40
N GLY A 81 1.63 -2.32 8.05
CA GLY A 81 1.70 -3.72 8.46
C GLY A 81 2.38 -3.94 9.80
N GLN A 82 2.59 -2.88 10.58
CA GLN A 82 3.15 -3.02 11.93
C GLN A 82 2.05 -3.51 12.87
N PHE A 83 2.32 -4.59 13.61
CA PHE A 83 1.40 -5.09 14.62
C PHE A 83 1.22 -4.07 15.74
N VAL A 84 -0.02 -3.83 16.14
CA VAL A 84 -0.40 -2.88 17.19
C VAL A 84 -0.85 -3.64 18.44
N THR A 85 -1.87 -4.48 18.30
CA THR A 85 -2.43 -5.27 19.40
C THR A 85 -3.29 -6.42 18.86
N SER A 86 -3.70 -7.33 19.74
CA SER A 86 -4.73 -8.32 19.46
C SER A 86 -5.64 -8.50 20.67
N TRP A 87 -6.85 -8.99 20.41
CA TRP A 87 -7.79 -9.37 21.47
C TRP A 87 -8.63 -10.58 21.08
N GLY A 88 -9.13 -11.25 22.11
CA GLY A 88 -9.96 -12.44 21.98
C GLY A 88 -9.23 -13.74 22.29
N SER A 89 -10.04 -14.73 22.66
CA SER A 89 -9.63 -16.10 22.93
C SER A 89 -10.78 -17.04 22.59
N THR A 90 -10.50 -18.34 22.47
CA THR A 90 -11.54 -19.34 22.24
C THR A 90 -12.59 -19.34 23.34
N GLY A 91 -13.87 -19.28 22.98
CA GLY A 91 -14.97 -19.43 23.92
C GLY A 91 -16.28 -18.84 23.42
N SER A 92 -17.18 -18.55 24.37
CA SER A 92 -18.55 -18.06 24.10
C SER A 92 -18.97 -16.90 25.00
N GLY A 93 -18.12 -16.50 25.96
CA GLY A 93 -18.30 -15.31 26.77
C GLY A 93 -18.03 -14.02 25.99
N ASP A 94 -18.26 -12.88 26.63
CA ASP A 94 -17.99 -11.57 26.02
C ASP A 94 -16.50 -11.40 25.76
N GLY A 95 -16.14 -10.96 24.55
CA GLY A 95 -14.75 -10.85 24.12
C GLY A 95 -14.09 -12.17 23.71
N GLU A 96 -14.75 -13.32 23.93
CA GLU A 96 -14.31 -14.62 23.41
C GLU A 96 -14.92 -14.88 22.02
N PHE A 97 -14.26 -15.70 21.21
CA PHE A 97 -14.71 -16.04 19.85
C PHE A 97 -14.72 -17.54 19.60
N SER A 98 -15.54 -17.94 18.64
CA SER A 98 -15.56 -19.27 18.06
C SER A 98 -15.66 -19.13 16.54
N PHE A 99 -14.51 -19.25 15.86
CA PHE A 99 -14.35 -19.04 14.42
C PHE A 99 -14.82 -17.63 13.98
N PRO A 100 -14.16 -16.54 14.42
CA PRO A 100 -14.45 -15.22 13.88
C PRO A 100 -14.11 -15.17 12.38
N GLN A 101 -14.99 -14.62 11.55
CA GLN A 101 -14.80 -14.58 10.10
C GLN A 101 -14.71 -13.17 9.53
N GLY A 102 -15.71 -12.33 9.78
CA GLY A 102 -15.81 -11.01 9.18
C GLY A 102 -15.44 -9.91 10.17
N VAL A 103 -14.79 -8.86 9.69
CA VAL A 103 -14.54 -7.63 10.45
C VAL A 103 -15.07 -6.43 9.65
N ALA A 104 -15.86 -5.58 10.28
CA ALA A 104 -16.25 -4.28 9.76
C ALA A 104 -15.90 -3.19 10.78
N VAL A 105 -15.55 -1.99 10.30
CA VAL A 105 -15.24 -0.85 11.15
C VAL A 105 -16.13 0.31 10.79
N ASP A 106 -16.80 0.92 11.78
CA ASP A 106 -17.64 2.09 11.55
C ASP A 106 -16.83 3.40 11.48
N ALA A 107 -17.53 4.52 11.25
CA ALA A 107 -16.87 5.83 11.13
C ALA A 107 -16.26 6.33 12.45
N ASP A 108 -16.77 5.85 13.58
CA ASP A 108 -16.30 6.21 14.93
C ASP A 108 -15.14 5.30 15.38
N GLY A 109 -14.81 4.27 14.60
CA GLY A 109 -13.70 3.35 14.85
C GLY A 109 -14.09 2.13 15.67
N TYR A 110 -15.39 1.87 15.87
CA TYR A 110 -15.82 0.62 16.49
C TYR A 110 -15.68 -0.54 15.51
N VAL A 111 -15.28 -1.68 16.06
CA VAL A 111 -14.99 -2.90 15.33
C VAL A 111 -16.11 -3.90 15.57
N TYR A 112 -16.72 -4.36 14.49
CA TYR A 112 -17.79 -5.34 14.49
C TYR A 112 -17.25 -6.66 13.96
N VAL A 113 -17.37 -7.72 14.74
CA VAL A 113 -16.83 -9.04 14.43
C VAL A 113 -17.96 -10.04 14.26
N ALA A 114 -17.98 -10.72 13.13
CA ALA A 114 -18.87 -11.86 12.90
C ALA A 114 -18.28 -13.13 13.55
N ASP A 115 -18.84 -13.50 14.70
CA ASP A 115 -18.41 -14.63 15.53
C ASP A 115 -19.22 -15.89 15.15
N ARG A 116 -18.75 -16.57 14.09
CA ARG A 116 -19.57 -17.48 13.27
C ARG A 116 -20.19 -18.62 14.05
N ASN A 117 -19.40 -19.35 14.83
CA ASN A 117 -19.90 -20.57 15.50
C ASN A 117 -20.67 -20.25 16.79
N ASN A 118 -20.54 -19.02 17.31
CA ASN A 118 -21.41 -18.51 18.37
C ASN A 118 -22.69 -17.84 17.83
N TYR A 119 -22.86 -17.76 16.50
CA TYR A 119 -24.03 -17.20 15.82
C TYR A 119 -24.37 -15.77 16.24
N ARG A 120 -23.34 -14.95 16.49
CA ARG A 120 -23.50 -13.58 16.99
C ARG A 120 -22.58 -12.59 16.29
N ILE A 121 -22.87 -11.31 16.50
CA ILE A 121 -21.97 -10.21 16.20
C ILE A 121 -21.53 -9.60 17.54
N GLN A 122 -20.24 -9.33 17.68
CA GLN A 122 -19.72 -8.57 18.81
C GLN A 122 -19.20 -7.21 18.33
N LYS A 123 -19.47 -6.16 19.11
CA LYS A 123 -19.00 -4.79 18.86
C LYS A 123 -17.96 -4.43 19.91
N PHE A 124 -16.81 -3.92 19.47
CA PHE A 124 -15.69 -3.51 20.30
C PHE A 124 -15.30 -2.08 20.00
N SER A 125 -14.76 -1.39 21.00
CA SER A 125 -13.92 -0.22 20.79
C SER A 125 -12.71 -0.54 19.90
N SER A 126 -12.02 0.50 19.43
CA SER A 126 -10.86 0.37 18.52
C SER A 126 -9.70 -0.45 19.07
N ASP A 127 -9.70 -0.73 20.38
CA ASP A 127 -8.66 -1.46 21.12
C ASP A 127 -9.18 -2.74 21.78
N GLY A 128 -10.39 -3.20 21.41
CA GLY A 128 -10.89 -4.53 21.78
C GLY A 128 -11.60 -4.62 23.13
N GLN A 129 -12.00 -3.49 23.74
CA GLN A 129 -12.88 -3.43 24.92
C GLN A 129 -14.34 -3.27 24.52
#